data_AF-A0AAW8T5X0-F1
#
_entry.id   AF-A0AAW8T5X0-F1
#
_cell.length_a   1.000
_cell.length_b   1.000
_cell.length_c   1.000
_cell.angle_alpha   90.00
_cell.angle_beta   90.00
_cell.angle_gamma   90.00
#
_symmetry.space_group_name_H-M   'P 1'
#
loop_
_entity.id
_entity.type
_entity.pdbx_description
1 polymer ?
#
loop_
_entity_poly.entity_id
_entity_poly.type
_entity_poly.pdbx_seq_one_letter_code
_entity_poly.pdbx_strand_id
1 'polypeptide(L)'
;MMRVALKSELDALLIRRNLSQKEVAKESNIPFSTLNGYTKGTQEVPVNKAIDINNAVGDDVFASGISNKYLGTLKALDGKVSEVLTPTELDFLQDQETIQREERRERAKALLIKSKLEPLNDQDKEDLEKYVMEFLDEIVVELSIVFSILKILRMTITEAFSKRMPHWVTKKYMKGE
;
A
#
# COMPACT_ATOMS: atom_id res chain seq x y z
N MET A 1 -4.36 7.63 -21.80
CA MET A 1 -3.94 6.58 -20.84
C MET A 1 -3.15 7.27 -19.74
N MET A 2 -3.51 7.05 -18.48
CA MET A 2 -2.89 7.70 -17.33
C MET A 2 -1.40 7.33 -17.23
N ARG A 3 -0.56 8.33 -16.91
CA ARG A 3 0.89 8.19 -16.79
C ARG A 3 1.35 8.87 -15.51
N VAL A 4 2.35 8.28 -14.85
CA VAL A 4 2.91 8.81 -13.60
C VAL A 4 4.42 8.57 -13.55
N ALA A 5 5.14 9.41 -12.80
CA ALA A 5 6.54 9.16 -12.49
C ALA A 5 6.66 8.01 -11.48
N LEU A 6 7.44 6.97 -11.82
CA LEU A 6 7.69 5.79 -10.97
C LEU A 6 9.17 5.56 -10.66
N LYS A 7 10.01 6.60 -10.78
CA LYS A 7 11.47 6.48 -10.61
C LYS A 7 11.82 5.83 -9.27
N SER A 8 11.30 6.37 -8.17
CA SER A 8 11.54 5.87 -6.81
C SER A 8 11.11 4.42 -6.62
N GLU A 9 9.93 4.08 -7.13
CA GLU A 9 9.32 2.76 -7.02
C GLU A 9 10.11 1.72 -7.80
N LEU A 10 10.60 2.10 -8.99
CA LEU A 10 11.44 1.25 -9.83
C LEU A 10 12.85 1.08 -9.25
N ASP A 11 13.46 2.14 -8.72
CA ASP A 11 14.77 2.04 -8.07
C ASP A 11 14.70 1.12 -6.85
N ALA A 12 13.67 1.29 -6.02
CA ALA A 12 13.45 0.44 -4.85
C ALA A 12 13.17 -1.02 -5.25
N LEU A 13 12.40 -1.25 -6.33
CA LEU A 13 12.16 -2.59 -6.87
C LEU A 13 13.46 -3.29 -7.28
N LEU A 14 14.32 -2.61 -8.06
CA LEU A 14 15.58 -3.16 -8.56
C LEU A 14 16.50 -3.56 -7.39
N ILE A 15 16.57 -2.72 -6.36
CA ILE A 15 17.36 -2.99 -5.14
C ILE A 15 16.77 -4.19 -4.38
N ARG A 16 15.46 -4.16 -4.06
CA ARG A 16 14.81 -5.23 -3.26
C ARG A 16 14.91 -6.60 -3.90
N ARG A 17 14.81 -6.66 -5.23
CA ARG A 17 14.83 -7.91 -5.99
C ARG A 17 16.22 -8.28 -6.50
N ASN A 18 17.22 -7.43 -6.27
CA ASN A 18 18.57 -7.56 -6.81
C ASN A 18 18.56 -7.80 -8.34
N LEU A 19 17.78 -7.00 -9.06
CA LEU A 19 17.61 -7.09 -10.51
C LEU A 19 18.28 -5.93 -11.21
N SER A 20 18.86 -6.19 -12.37
CA SER A 20 19.29 -5.16 -13.30
C SER A 20 18.14 -4.66 -14.15
N GLN A 21 18.26 -3.42 -14.65
CA GLN A 21 17.32 -2.87 -15.63
C GLN A 21 17.21 -3.76 -16.89
N LYS A 22 18.29 -4.45 -17.29
CA LYS A 22 18.27 -5.33 -18.46
C LYS A 22 17.39 -6.56 -18.23
N GLU A 23 17.44 -7.14 -17.04
CA GLU A 23 16.60 -8.28 -16.67
C GLU A 23 15.14 -7.88 -16.65
N VAL A 24 14.79 -6.79 -15.96
CA VAL A 24 13.40 -6.29 -15.92
C VAL A 24 12.88 -5.95 -17.32
N ALA A 25 13.70 -5.31 -18.17
CA ALA A 25 13.31 -5.00 -19.56
C ALA A 25 12.99 -6.25 -20.37
N LYS A 26 13.83 -7.29 -20.23
CA LYS A 26 13.65 -8.58 -20.91
C LYS A 26 12.38 -9.29 -20.43
N GLU A 27 12.18 -9.38 -19.13
CA GLU A 27 11.06 -10.12 -18.53
C GLU A 27 9.71 -9.44 -18.74
N SER A 28 9.68 -8.10 -18.70
CA SER A 28 8.47 -7.30 -18.96
C SER A 28 8.19 -7.07 -20.45
N ASN A 29 9.07 -7.54 -21.34
CA ASN A 29 9.00 -7.26 -22.78
C ASN A 29 8.90 -5.75 -23.09
N ILE A 30 9.67 -4.94 -22.35
CA ILE A 30 9.79 -3.49 -22.55
C ILE A 30 11.16 -3.20 -23.16
N PRO A 31 11.25 -2.39 -24.23
CA PRO A 31 12.55 -1.98 -24.77
C PRO A 31 13.44 -1.36 -23.69
N PHE A 32 14.71 -1.78 -23.64
CA PHE A 32 15.65 -1.32 -22.61
C PHE A 32 15.76 0.22 -22.54
N SER A 33 15.74 0.90 -23.69
CA SER A 33 15.78 2.37 -23.76
C SER A 33 14.57 3.01 -23.07
N THR A 34 13.39 2.41 -23.21
CA THR A 34 12.14 2.86 -22.57
C THR A 34 12.21 2.65 -21.06
N LEU A 35 12.58 1.45 -20.60
CA LEU A 35 12.72 1.18 -19.17
C LEU A 35 13.78 2.08 -18.52
N ASN A 36 14.90 2.30 -19.20
CA ASN A 36 15.94 3.23 -18.77
C ASN A 36 15.35 4.64 -18.58
N GLY A 37 14.53 5.12 -19.52
CA GLY A 37 13.80 6.39 -19.37
C GLY A 37 12.92 6.44 -18.10
N TYR A 38 12.22 5.35 -17.79
CA TYR A 38 11.40 5.25 -16.57
C TYR A 38 12.26 5.31 -15.30
N THR A 39 13.34 4.53 -15.23
CA THR A 39 14.25 4.49 -14.06
C THR A 39 15.08 5.76 -13.89
N LYS A 40 15.28 6.55 -14.95
CA LYS A 40 15.90 7.88 -14.84
C LYS A 40 14.88 8.97 -14.48
N GLY A 41 13.59 8.68 -14.51
CA GLY A 41 12.53 9.66 -14.35
C GLY A 41 12.42 10.64 -15.52
N THR A 42 13.05 10.35 -16.67
CA THR A 42 12.93 11.19 -17.88
C THR A 42 11.67 10.87 -18.67
N GLN A 43 10.99 9.76 -18.36
CA GLN A 43 9.72 9.37 -18.95
C GLN A 43 8.75 8.93 -17.86
N GLU A 44 7.50 9.39 -17.96
CA GLU A 44 6.41 8.84 -17.16
C GLU A 44 6.00 7.47 -17.67
N VAL A 45 5.63 6.59 -16.74
CA VAL A 45 5.23 5.23 -17.01
C VAL A 45 3.72 5.20 -17.26
N PRO A 46 3.24 4.57 -18.33
CA PRO A 46 1.83 4.24 -18.49
C PRO A 46 1.40 3.07 -17.61
N VAL A 47 0.14 3.07 -17.16
CA VAL A 47 -0.38 2.02 -16.24
C VAL A 47 -0.18 0.60 -16.76
N ASN A 48 -0.40 0.34 -18.06
CA ASN A 48 -0.20 -0.99 -18.63
C ASN A 48 1.28 -1.44 -18.57
N LYS A 49 2.22 -0.51 -18.71
CA LYS A 49 3.66 -0.81 -18.55
C LYS A 49 4.06 -1.05 -17.11
N ALA A 50 3.45 -0.34 -16.17
CA ALA A 50 3.63 -0.64 -14.75
C ALA A 50 3.10 -2.04 -14.40
N ILE A 51 1.97 -2.44 -14.97
CA ILE A 51 1.41 -3.80 -14.82
C ILE A 51 2.32 -4.85 -15.48
N ASP A 52 2.82 -4.61 -16.69
CA ASP A 52 3.77 -5.51 -17.38
C ASP A 52 5.02 -5.77 -16.50
N ILE A 53 5.58 -4.72 -15.88
CA ILE A 53 6.71 -4.83 -14.96
C ILE A 53 6.34 -5.62 -13.70
N ASN A 54 5.18 -5.31 -13.10
CA ASN A 54 4.75 -6.00 -11.89
C ASN A 54 4.51 -7.50 -12.12
N ASN A 55 3.88 -7.86 -13.23
CA ASN A 55 3.61 -9.26 -13.57
C ASN A 55 4.89 -10.04 -13.86
N ALA A 56 5.91 -9.38 -14.41
CA ALA A 56 7.22 -9.97 -14.66
C ALA A 56 7.97 -10.27 -13.35
N VAL A 57 7.97 -9.31 -12.41
CA VAL A 57 8.82 -9.39 -11.21
C VAL A 57 8.13 -10.01 -10.00
N GLY A 58 6.81 -9.87 -9.90
CA GLY A 58 5.98 -10.40 -8.80
C GLY A 58 6.33 -9.80 -7.44
N ASP A 59 6.36 -8.47 -7.32
CA ASP A 59 6.73 -7.76 -6.08
C ASP A 59 5.53 -6.98 -5.50
N ASP A 60 4.98 -7.45 -4.37
CA ASP A 60 3.77 -6.88 -3.76
C ASP A 60 3.96 -5.43 -3.29
N VAL A 61 5.17 -5.06 -2.86
CA VAL A 61 5.48 -3.68 -2.45
C VAL A 61 5.37 -2.76 -3.66
N PHE A 62 5.94 -3.17 -4.81
CA PHE A 62 5.80 -2.44 -6.06
C PHE A 62 4.36 -2.41 -6.56
N ALA A 63 3.63 -3.54 -6.51
CA ALA A 63 2.20 -3.60 -6.85
C ALA A 63 1.36 -2.59 -6.03
N SER A 64 1.61 -2.48 -4.72
CA SER A 64 0.93 -1.52 -3.87
C SER A 64 1.33 -0.07 -4.19
N GLY A 65 2.61 0.18 -4.49
CA GLY A 65 3.11 1.50 -4.86
C GLY A 65 2.51 2.01 -6.17
N ILE A 66 2.43 1.17 -7.21
CA ILE A 66 1.76 1.55 -8.46
C ILE A 66 0.27 1.77 -8.24
N SER A 67 -0.40 0.93 -7.44
CA SER A 67 -1.82 1.10 -7.13
C SER A 67 -2.09 2.44 -6.42
N ASN A 68 -1.22 2.82 -5.48
CA ASN A 68 -1.29 4.13 -4.83
C ASN A 68 -1.09 5.28 -5.82
N LYS A 69 -0.06 5.23 -6.68
CA LYS A 69 0.24 6.30 -7.64
C LYS A 69 -0.85 6.50 -8.69
N TYR A 70 -1.47 5.42 -9.15
CA TYR A 70 -2.48 5.48 -10.20
C TYR A 70 -3.90 5.66 -9.65
N LEU A 71 -4.23 5.08 -8.49
CA LEU A 71 -5.60 4.97 -8.01
C LEU A 71 -5.81 5.56 -6.61
N GLY A 72 -4.76 6.02 -5.93
CA GLY A 72 -4.86 6.58 -4.57
C GLY A 72 -5.14 5.53 -3.49
N THR A 73 -4.90 4.24 -3.75
CA THR A 73 -5.06 3.19 -2.74
C THR A 73 -3.99 3.29 -1.66
N LEU A 74 -4.21 2.64 -0.51
CA LEU A 74 -3.16 2.46 0.50
C LEU A 74 -1.99 1.64 -0.08
N LYS A 75 -0.78 1.92 0.40
CA LYS A 75 0.44 1.16 0.10
C LYS A 75 1.18 0.81 1.39
N ALA A 76 2.01 -0.21 1.34
CA ALA A 76 2.90 -0.54 2.45
C ALA A 76 3.98 0.53 2.64
N LEU A 77 4.62 0.51 3.81
CA LEU A 77 5.81 1.30 4.09
C LEU A 77 6.91 0.92 3.11
N ASP A 78 7.49 1.93 2.47
CA ASP A 78 8.61 1.81 1.55
C ASP A 78 9.72 2.84 1.85
N GLY A 79 9.64 3.48 3.02
CA GLY A 79 10.67 4.38 3.56
C GLY A 79 11.57 3.69 4.59
N LYS A 80 12.43 4.48 5.25
CA LYS A 80 13.45 4.00 6.20
C LYS A 80 12.94 3.04 7.29
N VAL A 81 11.71 3.24 7.79
CA VAL A 81 11.10 2.36 8.78
C VAL A 81 11.00 0.92 8.26
N SER A 82 10.57 0.75 7.01
CA SER A 82 10.46 -0.57 6.35
C SER A 82 11.80 -1.24 6.06
N GLU A 83 12.88 -0.45 5.98
CA GLU A 83 14.23 -0.95 5.70
C GLU A 83 14.93 -1.47 6.96
N VAL A 84 14.59 -0.90 8.12
CA VAL A 84 15.31 -1.13 9.38
C VAL A 84 14.56 -2.06 10.31
N LEU A 85 13.23 -1.95 10.37
CA LEU A 85 12.45 -2.71 11.35
C LEU A 85 12.14 -4.12 10.85
N THR A 86 12.37 -5.08 11.74
CA THR A 86 11.92 -6.47 11.59
C THR A 86 10.39 -6.56 11.75
N PRO A 87 9.75 -7.67 11.32
CA PRO A 87 8.32 -7.86 11.54
C PRO A 87 7.89 -7.73 13.01
N THR A 88 8.73 -8.16 13.96
CA THR A 88 8.45 -8.02 15.39
C THR A 88 8.56 -6.59 15.89
N GLU A 89 9.48 -5.79 15.33
CA GLU A 89 9.58 -4.37 15.69
C GLU A 89 8.46 -3.54 15.03
N LEU A 90 7.98 -3.94 13.85
CA LEU A 90 6.79 -3.36 13.25
C LEU A 90 5.53 -3.67 14.07
N ASP A 91 5.42 -4.85 14.67
CA ASP A 91 4.34 -5.22 15.60
C ASP A 91 4.33 -4.29 16.82
N PHE A 92 5.50 -4.03 17.42
CA PHE A 92 5.62 -3.05 18.50
C PHE A 92 5.22 -1.63 18.06
N LEU A 93 5.60 -1.21 16.85
CA LEU A 93 5.19 0.09 16.31
C LEU A 93 3.66 0.14 16.12
N GLN A 94 3.05 -0.93 15.63
CA GLN A 94 1.60 -1.04 15.47
C GLN A 94 0.87 -0.91 16.82
N ASP A 95 1.41 -1.46 17.91
CA ASP A 95 0.87 -1.24 19.25
C ASP A 95 0.90 0.26 19.64
N GLN A 96 1.98 0.98 19.32
CA GLN A 96 2.08 2.41 19.61
C GLN A 96 1.08 3.24 18.77
N GLU A 97 0.92 2.95 17.48
CA GLU A 97 -0.08 3.62 16.64
C GLU A 97 -1.51 3.32 17.12
N THR A 98 -1.76 2.09 17.57
CA THR A 98 -3.06 1.69 18.15
C THR A 98 -3.40 2.51 19.39
N ILE A 99 -2.42 2.73 20.28
CA ILE A 99 -2.61 3.55 21.49
C ILE A 99 -2.99 4.98 21.10
N GLN A 100 -2.24 5.60 20.19
CA GLN A 100 -2.51 6.97 19.71
C GLN A 100 -3.92 7.09 19.10
N ARG A 101 -4.33 6.11 18.29
CA ARG A 101 -5.69 6.06 17.74
C ARG A 101 -6.76 5.89 18.83
N GLU A 102 -6.56 4.97 19.78
CA GLU A 102 -7.53 4.68 20.83
C GLU A 102 -7.77 5.89 21.76
N GLU A 103 -6.76 6.72 22.02
CA GLU A 103 -6.90 7.96 22.79
C GLU A 103 -7.97 8.91 22.20
N ARG A 104 -8.16 8.89 20.88
CA ARG A 104 -9.12 9.72 20.16
C ARG A 104 -10.47 9.04 19.90
N ARG A 105 -10.58 7.73 20.15
CA ARG A 105 -11.70 6.91 19.68
C ARG A 105 -13.05 7.31 20.28
N GLU A 106 -13.11 7.58 21.58
CA GLU A 106 -14.39 7.90 22.22
C GLU A 106 -14.97 9.23 21.72
N ARG A 107 -14.11 10.24 21.53
CA ARG A 107 -14.50 11.50 20.90
C ARG A 107 -15.01 11.28 19.48
N ALA A 108 -14.28 10.50 18.67
CA ALA A 108 -14.71 10.18 17.31
C ALA A 108 -16.06 9.45 17.27
N LYS A 109 -16.29 8.45 18.14
CA LYS A 109 -17.59 7.76 18.27
C LYS A 109 -18.72 8.73 18.58
N ALA A 110 -18.52 9.64 19.53
CA ALA A 110 -19.52 10.66 19.87
C ALA A 110 -19.83 11.56 18.67
N LEU A 111 -18.81 12.00 17.91
CA LEU A 111 -18.98 12.81 16.71
C LEU A 111 -19.67 12.08 15.55
N LEU A 112 -19.42 10.78 15.39
CA LEU A 112 -20.12 9.93 14.42
C LEU A 112 -21.60 9.73 14.77
N ILE A 113 -21.96 9.78 16.04
CA ILE A 113 -23.36 9.80 16.47
C ILE A 113 -23.97 11.18 16.21
N LYS A 114 -23.26 12.25 16.61
CA LYS A 114 -23.67 13.64 16.39
C LYS A 114 -23.98 13.93 14.92
N SER A 115 -23.14 13.47 13.99
CA SER A 115 -23.31 13.70 12.55
C SER A 115 -24.60 13.12 11.96
N LYS A 116 -25.23 12.16 12.65
CA LYS A 116 -26.54 11.60 12.26
C LYS A 116 -27.71 12.45 12.74
N LEU A 117 -27.49 13.31 13.73
CA LEU A 117 -28.51 14.14 14.37
C LEU A 117 -28.44 15.58 13.85
N GLU A 118 -27.24 16.09 13.61
CA GLU A 118 -27.00 17.47 13.17
C GLU A 118 -25.69 17.62 12.38
N PRO A 119 -25.54 18.69 11.57
CA PRO A 119 -24.28 18.99 10.88
C PRO A 119 -23.12 19.23 11.83
N LEU A 120 -21.94 18.72 11.48
CA LEU A 120 -20.70 18.94 12.24
C LEU A 120 -20.14 20.33 11.98
N ASN A 121 -19.63 20.97 13.04
CA ASN A 121 -18.85 22.21 12.90
C ASN A 121 -17.41 21.90 12.45
N ASP A 122 -16.61 22.94 12.20
CA ASP A 122 -15.27 22.74 11.65
C ASP A 122 -14.30 22.07 12.64
N GLN A 123 -14.46 22.32 13.95
CA GLN A 123 -13.68 21.63 14.98
C GLN A 123 -14.01 20.13 15.04
N ASP A 124 -15.29 19.77 14.93
CA ASP A 124 -15.73 18.38 14.91
C ASP A 124 -15.16 17.64 13.68
N LYS A 125 -15.10 18.31 12.53
CA LYS A 125 -14.48 17.75 11.32
C LYS A 125 -12.97 17.56 11.50
N GLU A 126 -12.29 18.54 12.08
CA GLU A 126 -10.86 18.45 12.38
C GLU A 126 -10.55 17.29 13.36
N ASP A 127 -11.39 17.11 14.38
CA ASP A 127 -11.27 15.99 15.33
C ASP A 127 -11.42 14.63 14.64
N LEU A 128 -12.40 14.50 13.74
CA LEU A 128 -12.59 13.28 12.94
C LEU A 128 -11.47 13.07 11.92
N GLU A 129 -10.97 14.13 11.29
CA GLU A 129 -9.84 14.07 10.37
C GLU A 129 -8.60 13.54 11.09
N LYS A 130 -8.25 14.11 12.26
CA LYS A 130 -7.16 13.60 13.10
C LYS A 130 -7.35 12.13 13.43
N TYR A 131 -8.54 11.73 13.86
CA TYR A 131 -8.81 10.32 14.16
C TYR A 131 -8.59 9.42 12.94
N VAL A 132 -9.00 9.85 11.74
CA VAL A 132 -8.74 9.09 10.51
C VAL A 132 -7.26 9.04 10.18
N MET A 133 -6.49 10.12 10.36
CA MET A 133 -5.04 10.12 10.12
C MET A 133 -4.30 9.12 11.01
N GLU A 134 -4.59 9.09 12.32
CA GLU A 134 -4.02 8.07 13.24
C GLU A 134 -4.43 6.66 12.82
N PHE A 135 -5.66 6.48 12.33
CA PHE A 135 -6.13 5.20 11.82
C PHE A 135 -5.34 4.77 10.58
N LEU A 136 -5.01 5.70 9.69
CA LEU A 136 -4.22 5.43 8.49
C LEU A 136 -2.78 5.04 8.84
N ASP A 137 -2.18 5.66 9.85
CA ASP A 137 -0.83 5.32 10.33
C ASP A 137 -0.79 3.85 10.81
N GLU A 138 -1.76 3.44 11.63
CA GLU A 138 -1.91 2.04 12.07
C GLU A 138 -2.07 1.07 10.89
N ILE A 139 -2.99 1.34 9.96
CA ILE A 139 -3.25 0.46 8.80
C ILE A 139 -2.00 0.29 7.92
N VAL A 140 -1.22 1.35 7.71
CA VAL A 140 -0.02 1.28 6.86
C VAL A 140 1.06 0.40 7.51
N VAL A 141 1.19 0.42 8.84
CA VAL A 141 2.09 -0.50 9.57
C VAL A 141 1.56 -1.94 9.46
N GLU A 142 0.27 -2.17 9.71
CA GLU A 142 -0.35 -3.50 9.59
C GLU A 142 -0.16 -4.11 8.20
N LEU A 143 -0.39 -3.33 7.15
CA LEU A 143 -0.21 -3.76 5.76
C LEU A 143 1.25 -4.18 5.49
N SER A 144 2.20 -3.48 6.09
CA SER A 144 3.64 -3.78 5.97
C SER A 144 4.02 -5.08 6.67
N ILE A 145 3.41 -5.37 7.83
CA ILE A 145 3.53 -6.64 8.52
C ILE A 145 2.97 -7.77 7.66
N VAL A 146 1.77 -7.59 7.09
CA VAL A 146 1.15 -8.57 6.18
C VAL A 146 2.06 -8.90 5.01
N PHE A 147 2.62 -7.91 4.32
CA PHE A 147 3.53 -8.13 3.19
C PHE A 147 4.81 -8.87 3.60
N SER A 148 5.33 -8.55 4.79
CA SER A 148 6.51 -9.22 5.34
C SER A 148 6.24 -10.71 5.60
N ILE A 149 5.08 -11.04 6.15
CA ILE A 149 4.65 -12.44 6.39
C ILE A 149 4.42 -13.17 5.05
N LEU A 150 3.72 -12.52 4.11
CA LEU A 150 3.44 -13.10 2.79
C LEU A 150 4.73 -13.42 2.01
N LYS A 151 5.76 -12.57 2.14
CA LYS A 151 7.09 -12.83 1.58
C LYS A 151 7.71 -14.12 2.14
N ILE A 152 7.58 -14.39 3.44
CA ILE A 152 8.05 -15.64 4.08
C ILE A 152 7.27 -16.84 3.50
N LEU A 153 5.95 -16.68 3.33
CA LEU A 153 5.08 -17.71 2.78
C LEU A 153 5.22 -17.91 1.27
N ARG A 154 6.00 -17.05 0.59
CA ARG A 154 6.11 -17.00 -0.87
C ARG A 154 4.74 -16.91 -1.55
N MET A 155 3.88 -16.05 -1.01
CA MET A 155 2.54 -15.82 -1.50
C MET A 155 2.38 -14.34 -1.82
N THR A 156 1.72 -14.04 -2.93
CA THR A 156 1.36 -12.66 -3.28
C THR A 156 0.15 -12.19 -2.48
N ILE A 157 -0.02 -10.87 -2.38
CA ILE A 157 -1.21 -10.30 -1.75
C ILE A 157 -2.49 -10.74 -2.48
N THR A 158 -2.46 -10.79 -3.81
CA THR A 158 -3.60 -11.23 -4.63
C THR A 158 -4.00 -12.67 -4.32
N GLU A 159 -3.04 -13.59 -4.17
CA GLU A 159 -3.31 -14.97 -3.77
C GLU A 159 -3.91 -15.04 -2.36
N ALA A 160 -3.40 -14.25 -1.42
CA ALA A 160 -3.93 -14.18 -0.06
C ALA A 160 -5.39 -13.68 -0.04
N PHE A 161 -5.69 -12.59 -0.76
CA PHE A 161 -7.05 -12.08 -0.93
C PHE A 161 -7.97 -13.12 -1.57
N SER A 162 -7.52 -13.79 -2.63
CA SER A 162 -8.30 -14.83 -3.31
C SER A 162 -8.65 -15.99 -2.39
N LYS A 163 -7.70 -16.45 -1.56
CA LYS A 163 -7.93 -17.49 -0.55
C LYS A 163 -8.89 -17.03 0.55
N ARG A 164 -8.87 -15.74 0.91
CA ARG A 164 -9.69 -15.19 2.01
C ARG A 164 -11.09 -14.74 1.59
N MET A 165 -11.29 -14.41 0.31
CA MET A 165 -12.55 -13.89 -0.22
C MET A 165 -13.77 -14.75 0.13
N PRO A 166 -13.77 -16.10 -0.03
CA PRO A 166 -14.94 -16.92 0.28
C PRO A 166 -15.42 -16.78 1.74
N HIS A 167 -14.49 -16.62 2.67
CA HIS A 167 -14.78 -16.39 4.08
C HIS A 167 -15.43 -15.02 4.32
N TRP A 168 -14.92 -13.97 3.67
CA TRP A 168 -15.50 -12.62 3.80
C TRP A 168 -16.88 -12.50 3.14
N VAL A 169 -17.11 -13.21 2.04
CA VAL A 169 -18.44 -13.34 1.42
C VAL A 169 -19.41 -14.03 2.38
N THR A 170 -18.99 -15.15 3.00
CA THR A 170 -19.80 -15.86 4.01
C THR A 170 -20.15 -14.97 5.20
N LYS A 171 -19.21 -14.14 5.65
CA LYS A 171 -19.43 -13.14 6.72
C LYS A 171 -20.24 -11.90 6.27
N LYS A 172 -20.61 -11.78 5.00
CA LYS A 172 -21.26 -10.61 4.39
C LYS A 172 -20.45 -9.33 4.50
N TYR A 173 -19.13 -9.44 4.64
CA TYR A 173 -18.22 -8.28 4.60
C TYR A 173 -17.98 -7.83 3.15
N MET A 174 -18.03 -8.78 2.21
CA MET A 174 -17.88 -8.54 0.77
C MET A 174 -19.05 -9.17 0.01
N LYS A 175 -19.31 -8.66 -1.20
CA LYS A 175 -20.21 -9.32 -2.15
C LYS A 175 -19.47 -10.49 -2.81
N GLY A 176 -20.17 -11.59 -3.03
CA GLY A 176 -19.69 -12.66 -3.91
C GLY A 176 -19.81 -12.24 -5.37
N GLU A 177 -19.11 -12.97 -6.24
CA GLU A 177 -19.36 -12.95 -7.69
C GLU A 177 -20.74 -13.52 -8.03
#